data_AF-A0A9N8DMN4-F1
#
_entry.id   AF-A0A9N8DMN4-F1
#
_cell.length_a   1.000
_cell.length_b   1.000
_cell.length_c   1.000
_cell.angle_alpha   90.00
_cell.angle_beta   90.00
_cell.angle_gamma   90.00
#
_symmetry.space_group_name_H-M   'P 1'
#
loop_
_entity.id
_entity.type
_entity.pdbx_description
1 polymer ?
#
loop_
_entity_poly.entity_id
_entity_poly.type
_entity_poly.pdbx_seq_one_letter_code
_entity_poly.pdbx_strand_id
1 'polypeptide(L)'
;MASPALQAKAQALNAKMEAAARAEIAEIENKTIRKIGRKGVECTLKCFDKAGTTGPSDVLQNCANQCQMPNQQAGQLLNAEVGQFQNRLSRSMMECQDKAKDLMYPGIENDAKKMGKVEDTMLACMSKTVDTHIGLLKPMRQRVESQLKQLG
;
A
#
# COMPACT_ATOMS: atom_id res chain seq x y z
N MET A 1 -30.65 -5.56 2.25
CA MET A 1 -29.58 -5.06 1.36
C MET A 1 -29.12 -3.72 1.91
N ALA A 2 -27.82 -3.40 1.86
CA ALA A 2 -27.30 -2.11 2.36
C ALA A 2 -27.90 -0.93 1.57
N SER A 3 -28.22 0.18 2.24
CA SER A 3 -28.73 1.36 1.55
C SER A 3 -27.71 1.94 0.55
N PRO A 4 -28.16 2.59 -0.53
CA PRO A 4 -27.25 3.30 -1.45
C PRO A 4 -26.39 4.35 -0.72
N ALA A 5 -26.93 4.98 0.32
CA ALA A 5 -26.20 5.96 1.13
C ALA A 5 -25.05 5.31 1.94
N LEU A 6 -25.29 4.12 2.51
CA LEU A 6 -24.26 3.33 3.19
C LEU A 6 -23.13 2.95 2.23
N GLN A 7 -23.47 2.48 1.03
CA GLN A 7 -22.47 2.12 0.01
C GLN A 7 -21.61 3.31 -0.41
N ALA A 8 -22.22 4.47 -0.66
CA ALA A 8 -21.49 5.68 -1.04
C ALA A 8 -20.52 6.14 0.06
N LYS A 9 -20.95 6.13 1.33
CA LYS A 9 -20.09 6.50 2.46
C LYS A 9 -18.94 5.49 2.65
N ALA A 10 -19.21 4.19 2.51
CA ALA A 10 -18.18 3.16 2.56
C ALA A 10 -17.12 3.33 1.45
N GLN A 11 -17.55 3.65 0.22
CA GLN A 11 -16.64 3.94 -0.89
C GLN A 11 -15.80 5.19 -0.62
N ALA A 12 -16.38 6.25 -0.07
CA ALA A 12 -15.64 7.46 0.30
C ALA A 12 -14.55 7.18 1.35
N LEU A 13 -14.84 6.31 2.32
CA LEU A 13 -13.86 5.88 3.32
C LEU A 13 -12.70 5.09 2.69
N ASN A 14 -12.99 4.20 1.74
CA ASN A 14 -11.94 3.50 0.99
C ASN A 14 -11.10 4.46 0.14
N ALA A 15 -11.73 5.39 -0.57
CA ALA A 15 -11.02 6.39 -1.37
C ALA A 15 -10.11 7.28 -0.52
N LYS A 16 -10.57 7.70 0.67
CA LYS A 16 -9.76 8.46 1.64
C LYS A 16 -8.49 7.69 2.02
N MET A 17 -8.62 6.40 2.32
CA MET A 17 -7.50 5.53 2.65
C MET A 17 -6.53 5.39 1.48
N GLU A 18 -7.04 5.09 0.29
CA GLU A 18 -6.21 4.91 -0.91
C GLU A 18 -5.43 6.18 -1.26
N ALA A 19 -6.05 7.36 -1.13
CA ALA A 19 -5.38 8.63 -1.36
C ALA A 19 -4.23 8.85 -0.37
N ALA A 20 -4.45 8.59 0.93
CA ALA A 20 -3.41 8.69 1.94
C ALA A 20 -2.26 7.70 1.68
N ALA A 21 -2.59 6.45 1.34
CA ALA A 21 -1.59 5.44 1.03
C ALA A 21 -0.76 5.82 -0.22
N ARG A 22 -1.41 6.33 -1.28
CA ARG A 22 -0.72 6.81 -2.49
C ARG A 22 0.24 7.96 -2.20
N ALA A 23 -0.14 8.91 -1.33
CA ALA A 23 0.74 10.01 -0.95
C ALA A 23 2.01 9.51 -0.25
N GLU A 24 1.86 8.55 0.66
CA GLU A 24 2.97 7.96 1.41
C GLU A 24 3.89 7.12 0.50
N ILE A 25 3.31 6.35 -0.42
CA ILE A 25 4.05 5.61 -1.45
C ILE A 25 4.82 6.56 -2.36
N ALA A 26 4.19 7.64 -2.83
CA ALA A 26 4.83 8.64 -3.66
C ALA A 26 6.02 9.30 -2.95
N GLU A 27 5.95 9.49 -1.63
CA GLU A 27 7.07 9.99 -0.84
C GLU A 27 8.27 9.02 -0.87
N ILE A 28 8.03 7.72 -0.72
CA ILE A 28 9.06 6.66 -0.83
C ILE A 28 9.68 6.66 -2.23
N GLU A 29 8.84 6.71 -3.26
CA GLU A 29 9.29 6.74 -4.64
C GLU A 29 10.20 7.93 -4.91
N ASN A 30 9.72 9.12 -4.55
CA ASN A 30 10.40 10.38 -4.81
C ASN A 30 11.72 10.52 -4.04
N LYS A 31 11.75 10.13 -2.76
CA LYS A 31 12.92 10.36 -1.89
C LYS A 31 13.95 9.25 -1.92
N THR A 32 13.53 8.02 -2.19
CA THR A 32 14.35 6.82 -1.98
C THR A 32 14.51 6.01 -3.26
N ILE A 33 13.42 5.56 -3.88
CA ILE A 33 13.50 4.67 -5.06
C ILE A 33 14.17 5.38 -6.24
N ARG A 34 13.84 6.66 -6.49
CA ARG A 34 14.51 7.45 -7.55
C ARG A 34 16.03 7.56 -7.33
N LYS A 35 16.50 7.62 -6.09
CA LYS A 35 17.94 7.65 -5.79
C LYS A 35 18.60 6.31 -6.07
N ILE A 36 17.93 5.20 -5.70
CA ILE A 36 18.38 3.84 -6.02
C ILE A 36 18.47 3.69 -7.55
N GLY A 37 17.43 4.10 -8.29
CA GLY A 37 17.43 4.07 -9.75
C GLY A 37 18.56 4.89 -10.37
N ARG A 38 18.81 6.11 -9.88
CA ARG A 38 19.94 6.94 -10.33
C ARG A 38 21.29 6.24 -10.13
N LYS A 39 21.53 5.68 -8.94
CA LYS A 39 22.74 4.91 -8.64
C LYS A 39 22.88 3.68 -9.55
N GLY A 40 21.77 3.00 -9.84
CA GLY A 40 21.74 1.88 -10.78
C GLY A 40 22.18 2.28 -12.19
N VAL A 41 21.67 3.40 -12.72
CA VAL A 41 22.10 3.93 -14.02
C VAL A 41 23.58 4.32 -14.00
N GLU A 42 24.05 5.03 -12.96
CA GLU A 42 25.46 5.38 -12.82
C GLU A 42 26.37 4.14 -12.77
N CYS A 43 25.94 3.08 -12.08
CA CYS A 43 26.62 1.79 -12.05
C CYS A 43 26.68 1.15 -13.44
N THR A 44 25.57 1.16 -14.18
CA THR A 44 25.52 0.62 -15.55
C THR A 44 26.48 1.38 -16.48
N LEU A 45 26.54 2.71 -16.41
CA LEU A 45 27.50 3.50 -17.20
C LEU A 45 28.95 3.06 -16.93
N LYS A 46 29.31 2.87 -15.66
CA LYS A 46 30.65 2.36 -15.28
C LYS A 46 30.92 0.95 -15.82
N CYS A 47 29.90 0.10 -15.94
CA CYS A 47 30.05 -1.21 -16.58
C CYS A 47 30.42 -1.06 -18.06
N PHE A 48 29.77 -0.15 -18.79
CA PHE A 48 30.10 0.14 -20.19
C PHE A 48 31.50 0.75 -20.33
N ASP A 49 31.86 1.72 -19.48
CA ASP A 49 33.19 2.34 -19.48
C ASP A 49 34.29 1.29 -19.25
N LYS A 50 34.06 0.34 -18.34
CA LYS A 50 35.00 -0.74 -18.03
C LYS A 50 35.09 -1.78 -19.15
N ALA A 51 33.99 -2.10 -19.80
CA ALA A 51 33.97 -3.06 -20.91
C ALA A 51 34.64 -2.50 -22.17
N GLY A 52 34.48 -1.20 -22.44
CA GLY A 52 35.01 -0.57 -23.65
C GLY A 52 34.46 -1.22 -24.93
N THR A 53 35.23 -1.16 -26.01
CA THR A 53 34.84 -1.74 -27.33
C THR A 53 35.27 -3.19 -27.51
N THR A 54 36.10 -3.73 -26.61
CA THR A 54 36.72 -5.05 -26.75
C THR A 54 36.34 -6.02 -25.63
N GLY A 55 35.59 -5.56 -24.63
CA GLY A 55 35.19 -6.36 -23.48
C GLY A 55 34.21 -7.49 -23.85
N PRO A 56 34.24 -8.63 -23.13
CA PRO A 56 33.29 -9.72 -23.37
C PRO A 56 31.85 -9.29 -23.04
N SER A 57 30.91 -9.54 -23.97
CA SER A 57 29.50 -9.17 -23.84
C SER A 57 28.84 -9.75 -22.58
N ASP A 58 29.12 -11.00 -22.23
CA ASP A 58 28.55 -11.66 -21.03
C ASP A 58 28.96 -10.97 -19.73
N VAL A 59 30.21 -10.47 -19.66
CA VAL A 59 30.72 -9.77 -18.48
C VAL A 59 30.00 -8.42 -18.31
N LEU A 60 29.78 -7.70 -19.41
CA LEU A 60 29.00 -6.46 -19.42
C LEU A 60 27.54 -6.70 -19.00
N GLN A 61 26.88 -7.71 -19.57
CA GLN A 61 25.50 -8.05 -19.21
C GLN A 61 25.36 -8.40 -17.73
N ASN A 62 26.25 -9.23 -17.20
CA ASN A 62 26.25 -9.59 -15.78
C ASN A 62 26.45 -8.36 -14.88
N CYS A 63 27.37 -7.46 -15.24
CA CYS A 63 27.58 -6.20 -14.52
C CYS A 63 26.32 -5.32 -14.54
N ALA A 64 25.72 -5.11 -15.72
CA ALA A 64 24.52 -4.30 -15.87
C ALA A 64 23.31 -4.88 -15.11
N ASN A 65 23.16 -6.21 -15.10
CA ASN A 65 22.11 -6.90 -14.35
C ASN A 65 22.26 -6.66 -12.84
N GLN A 66 23.49 -6.75 -12.32
CA GLN A 66 23.77 -6.47 -10.90
C GLN A 66 23.40 -5.03 -10.50
N CYS A 67 23.63 -4.06 -11.38
CA CYS A 67 23.26 -2.66 -11.13
C CYS A 67 21.74 -2.44 -10.99
N GLN A 68 20.91 -3.32 -11.57
CA GLN A 68 19.44 -3.20 -11.51
C GLN A 68 18.82 -3.91 -10.30
N MET A 69 19.54 -4.86 -9.69
CA MET A 69 19.05 -5.67 -8.56
C MET A 69 18.48 -4.83 -7.40
N PRO A 70 19.15 -3.75 -6.94
CA PRO A 70 18.61 -2.91 -5.87
C PRO A 70 17.23 -2.31 -6.18
N ASN A 71 17.01 -1.91 -7.44
CA ASN A 71 15.74 -1.32 -7.85
C ASN A 71 14.62 -2.38 -7.89
N GLN A 72 14.93 -3.59 -8.34
CA GLN A 72 13.98 -4.70 -8.31
C GLN A 72 13.61 -5.09 -6.88
N GLN A 73 14.61 -5.21 -5.99
CA GLN A 73 14.41 -5.49 -4.56
C GLN A 73 13.58 -4.40 -3.89
N ALA A 74 13.82 -3.12 -4.22
CA ALA A 74 13.03 -2.01 -3.71
C ALA A 74 11.55 -2.11 -4.10
N GLY A 75 11.27 -2.45 -5.36
CA GLY A 75 9.91 -2.66 -5.85
C GLY A 75 9.21 -3.85 -5.18
N GLN A 76 9.92 -4.96 -5.00
CA GLN A 76 9.38 -6.15 -4.29
C GLN A 76 9.03 -5.83 -2.84
N LEU A 77 9.93 -5.12 -2.13
CA LEU A 77 9.70 -4.73 -0.75
C LEU A 77 8.47 -3.84 -0.60
N LEU A 78 8.38 -2.79 -1.43
CA LEU A 78 7.24 -1.87 -1.41
C LEU A 78 5.92 -2.61 -1.69
N ASN A 79 5.88 -3.49 -2.69
CA ASN A 79 4.70 -4.28 -3.01
C ASN A 79 4.30 -5.22 -1.86
N ALA A 80 5.27 -5.87 -1.21
CA ALA A 80 5.01 -6.73 -0.07
C ALA A 80 4.38 -5.95 1.10
N GLU A 81 4.93 -4.78 1.42
CA GLU A 81 4.46 -3.92 2.50
C GLU A 81 3.06 -3.35 2.23
N VAL A 82 2.81 -2.90 1.00
CA VAL A 82 1.47 -2.46 0.57
C VAL A 82 0.48 -3.61 0.64
N GLY A 83 0.85 -4.81 0.17
CA GLY A 83 0.00 -6.00 0.25
C GLY A 83 -0.34 -6.39 1.69
N GLN A 84 0.64 -6.35 2.61
CA GLN A 84 0.40 -6.59 4.03
C GLN A 84 -0.55 -5.55 4.63
N PHE A 85 -0.37 -4.28 4.29
CA PHE A 85 -1.25 -3.21 4.75
C PHE A 85 -2.69 -3.39 4.25
N GLN A 86 -2.87 -3.67 2.96
CA GLN A 86 -4.19 -3.93 2.35
C GLN A 86 -4.87 -5.15 2.97
N ASN A 87 -4.13 -6.23 3.22
CA ASN A 87 -4.67 -7.42 3.87
C ASN A 87 -5.19 -7.14 5.28
N ARG A 88 -4.45 -6.34 6.08
CA ARG A 88 -4.88 -5.93 7.42
C ARG A 88 -6.13 -5.06 7.37
N LEU A 89 -6.15 -4.08 6.46
CA LEU A 89 -7.31 -3.22 6.26
C LEU A 89 -8.56 -4.03 5.86
N SER A 90 -8.43 -4.94 4.90
CA SER A 90 -9.55 -5.78 4.45
C SER A 90 -10.11 -6.63 5.58
N ARG A 91 -9.24 -7.21 6.43
CA ARG A 91 -9.67 -7.96 7.61
C ARG A 91 -10.44 -7.07 8.59
N SER A 92 -9.93 -5.88 8.90
CA SER A 92 -10.61 -4.95 9.81
C SER A 92 -11.92 -4.39 9.26
N MET A 93 -12.05 -4.26 7.93
CA MET A 93 -13.32 -3.91 7.30
C MET A 93 -14.36 -5.04 7.37
N MET A 94 -13.93 -6.30 7.29
CA MET A 94 -14.82 -7.45 7.51
C MET A 94 -15.31 -7.51 8.97
N GLU A 95 -14.44 -7.24 9.95
CA GLU A 95 -14.85 -7.15 11.36
C GLU A 95 -15.94 -6.10 11.60
N CYS A 96 -15.95 -5.00 10.85
CA CYS A 96 -17.02 -4.00 10.93
C CYS A 96 -18.35 -4.50 10.36
N GLN A 97 -18.31 -5.34 9.32
CA GLN A 97 -19.50 -5.98 8.78
C GLN A 97 -20.08 -7.00 9.76
N ASP A 98 -19.23 -7.78 10.42
CA ASP A 98 -19.68 -8.78 11.39
C ASP A 98 -20.31 -8.12 12.61
N LYS A 99 -19.73 -7.02 13.13
CA LYS A 99 -20.37 -6.21 14.18
C LYS A 99 -21.74 -5.65 13.79
N ALA A 100 -21.93 -5.33 12.52
CA ALA A 100 -23.23 -4.87 12.02
C ALA A 100 -24.23 -6.03 11.93
N LYS A 101 -23.78 -7.22 11.50
CA LYS A 101 -24.59 -8.44 11.46
C LYS A 101 -25.01 -8.92 12.85
N ASP A 102 -24.17 -8.74 13.86
CA ASP A 102 -24.49 -9.10 15.25
C ASP A 102 -25.70 -8.32 15.81
N LEU A 103 -26.01 -7.16 15.21
CA LEU A 103 -27.19 -6.37 15.54
C LEU A 103 -28.44 -6.82 14.78
N MET A 104 -28.31 -7.70 13.80
CA MET A 104 -29.44 -8.20 13.01
C MET A 104 -30.17 -9.33 13.74
N TYR A 105 -31.50 -9.26 13.75
CA TYR A 105 -32.39 -10.31 14.25
C TYR A 105 -33.64 -10.40 13.37
N PRO A 106 -34.38 -11.53 13.38
CA PRO A 106 -35.55 -11.71 12.51
C PRO A 106 -36.56 -10.56 12.66
N GLY A 107 -36.92 -9.92 11.53
CA GLY A 107 -37.90 -8.84 11.50
C GLY A 107 -37.35 -7.44 11.77
N ILE A 108 -36.05 -7.27 12.06
CA ILE A 108 -35.42 -5.94 12.19
C ILE A 108 -35.49 -5.14 10.88
N GLU A 109 -35.51 -5.82 9.73
CA GLU A 109 -35.60 -5.21 8.41
C GLU A 109 -36.88 -4.39 8.19
N ASN A 110 -37.93 -4.67 8.95
CA ASN A 110 -39.20 -3.95 8.91
C ASN A 110 -39.18 -2.67 9.75
N ASP A 111 -38.12 -2.45 10.54
CA ASP A 111 -37.94 -1.29 11.42
C ASP A 111 -36.83 -0.38 10.88
N ALA A 112 -37.22 0.60 10.07
CA ALA A 112 -36.29 1.53 9.41
C ALA A 112 -35.38 2.27 10.40
N LYS A 113 -35.87 2.57 11.62
CA LYS A 113 -35.08 3.26 12.65
C LYS A 113 -33.98 2.34 13.20
N LYS A 114 -34.27 1.06 13.40
CA LYS A 114 -33.27 0.08 13.84
C LYS A 114 -32.29 -0.27 12.74
N MET A 115 -32.75 -0.40 11.49
CA MET A 115 -31.87 -0.56 10.34
C MET A 115 -30.90 0.62 10.20
N GLY A 116 -31.37 1.86 10.38
CA GLY A 116 -30.49 3.03 10.40
C GLY A 116 -29.38 2.93 11.46
N LYS A 117 -29.67 2.42 12.66
CA LYS A 117 -28.65 2.20 13.70
C LYS A 117 -27.62 1.14 13.31
N VAL A 118 -28.02 0.10 12.57
CA VAL A 118 -27.08 -0.92 12.05
C VAL A 118 -26.13 -0.27 11.03
N GLU A 119 -26.66 0.54 10.12
CA GLU A 119 -25.85 1.26 9.12
C GLU A 119 -24.90 2.27 9.78
N ASP A 120 -25.38 3.04 10.76
CA ASP A 120 -24.55 4.00 11.51
C ASP A 120 -23.44 3.29 12.29
N THR A 121 -23.73 2.14 12.89
CA THR A 121 -22.74 1.33 13.61
C THR A 121 -21.65 0.82 12.66
N MET A 122 -22.04 0.33 11.48
CA MET A 122 -21.12 -0.10 10.44
C MET A 122 -20.21 1.05 10.00
N LEU A 123 -20.79 2.21 9.70
CA LEU A 123 -20.05 3.39 9.25
C LEU A 123 -19.10 3.93 10.31
N ALA A 124 -19.53 3.99 11.57
CA ALA A 124 -18.67 4.41 12.67
C ALA A 124 -17.47 3.48 12.84
N CYS A 125 -17.69 2.15 12.73
CA CYS A 125 -16.61 1.18 12.76
C CYS A 125 -15.65 1.38 11.58
N MET A 126 -16.17 1.47 10.34
CA MET A 126 -15.34 1.65 9.15
C MET A 126 -14.52 2.95 9.20
N SER A 127 -15.13 4.06 9.65
CA SER A 127 -14.43 5.34 9.79
C SER A 127 -13.27 5.22 10.77
N LYS A 128 -13.50 4.63 11.95
CA LYS A 128 -12.45 4.39 12.94
C LYS A 128 -11.35 3.49 12.39
N THR A 129 -11.71 2.44 11.65
CA THR A 129 -10.74 1.55 11.01
C THR A 129 -9.87 2.31 10.01
N VAL A 130 -10.46 3.16 9.17
CA VAL A 130 -9.73 3.99 8.20
C VAL A 130 -8.79 4.96 8.92
N ASP A 131 -9.28 5.72 9.90
CA ASP A 131 -8.44 6.70 10.60
C ASP A 131 -7.26 6.02 11.32
N THR A 132 -7.52 4.87 11.94
CA THR A 132 -6.48 4.04 12.57
C THR A 132 -5.43 3.63 11.56
N HIS A 133 -5.84 3.09 10.41
CA HIS A 133 -4.91 2.60 9.40
C HIS A 133 -4.17 3.74 8.68
N ILE A 134 -4.78 4.92 8.49
CA ILE A 134 -4.10 6.12 7.99
C ILE A 134 -2.96 6.49 8.94
N GLY A 135 -3.19 6.43 10.26
CA GLY A 135 -2.15 6.65 11.26
C GLY A 135 -0.98 5.65 11.19
N LEU A 136 -1.19 4.47 10.62
CA LEU A 136 -0.16 3.44 10.44
C LEU A 136 0.66 3.60 9.16
N LEU A 137 0.23 4.43 8.21
CA LEU A 137 0.93 4.61 6.94
C LEU A 137 2.32 5.26 7.12
N LYS A 138 2.44 6.27 7.97
CA LYS A 138 3.74 6.93 8.24
C LYS A 138 4.75 5.96 8.88
N PRO A 139 4.41 5.18 9.92
CA PRO A 139 5.28 4.11 10.41
C PRO A 139 5.65 3.07 9.36
N MET A 140 4.71 2.68 8.48
CA MET A 140 5.00 1.79 7.34
C MET A 140 6.04 2.41 6.41
N ARG A 141 5.85 3.67 6.02
CA ARG A 141 6.80 4.42 5.20
C ARG A 141 8.20 4.42 5.82
N GLN A 142 8.32 4.75 7.09
CA GLN A 142 9.60 4.79 7.80
C GLN A 142 10.31 3.43 7.81
N ARG A 143 9.57 2.34 7.98
CA ARG A 143 10.11 0.97 7.92
C ARG A 143 10.64 0.65 6.51
N VAL A 144 9.84 0.94 5.48
CA VAL A 144 10.25 0.74 4.08
C VAL A 144 11.50 1.54 3.76
N GLU A 145 11.52 2.84 4.07
CA GLU A 145 12.68 3.70 3.84
C GLU A 145 13.94 3.19 4.57
N SER A 146 13.80 2.68 5.80
CA SER A 146 14.90 2.11 6.57
C SER A 146 15.50 0.87 5.90
N GLN A 147 14.65 -0.03 5.38
CA GLN A 147 15.09 -1.21 4.65
C GLN A 147 15.70 -0.86 3.29
N LEU A 148 15.11 0.10 2.56
CA LEU A 148 15.61 0.56 1.26
C LEU A 148 16.98 1.23 1.35
N LYS A 149 17.32 1.89 2.47
CA LYS A 149 18.67 2.45 2.69
C LYS A 149 19.77 1.39 2.69
N GLN A 150 19.44 0.13 2.92
CA GLN A 150 20.41 -0.98 2.87
C GLN A 150 20.71 -1.42 1.42
N LEU A 151 19.87 -1.00 0.46
CA LEU A 151 19.98 -1.42 -0.94
C LEU A 151 20.81 -0.46 -1.82
N GLY A 152 21.08 0.77 -1.36
CA GLY A 152 21.72 1.81 -2.20
C GLY A 152 22.81 2.57 -1.51
#